data_AF-A0A271IY04-F1
#
_entry.id   AF-A0A271IY04-F1
#
_cell.length_a   1.000
_cell.length_b   1.000
_cell.length_c   1.000
_cell.angle_alpha   90.00
_cell.angle_beta   90.00
_cell.angle_gamma   90.00
#
_symmetry.space_group_name_H-M   'P 1'
#
loop_
_entity.id
_entity.type
_entity.pdbx_description
1 polymer ?
#
loop_
_entity_poly.entity_id
_entity_poly.type
_entity_poly.pdbx_seq_one_letter_code
_entity_poly.pdbx_strand_id
1 'polypeptide(L)'
;MTDDDTLRSQRFYHGTKADLELGDVIEPGYASNYGAKKKAAYVYLTATLDAATWGAELALGDRPGRIYVVEPTGPIEDDPNLTDKRFPGNPTKSYRTRDPLRVTGEVTDWEGHSPEELDAMRDHLERLKARGIEAIED
;
A
#
# COMPACT_ATOMS: atom_id res chain seq x y z
N MET A 1 10.94 25.88 2.24
CA MET A 1 11.13 24.41 2.23
C MET A 1 10.45 23.92 0.98
N THR A 2 11.22 23.34 0.05
CA THR A 2 10.69 22.69 -1.14
C THR A 2 10.03 21.37 -0.76
N ASP A 3 9.01 20.93 -1.49
CA ASP A 3 8.28 19.68 -1.21
C ASP A 3 9.21 18.44 -1.08
N ASP A 4 10.38 18.47 -1.72
CA ASP A 4 11.45 17.45 -1.65
C ASP A 4 12.01 17.22 -0.23
N ASP A 5 12.13 18.28 0.59
CA ASP A 5 12.77 18.21 1.91
C ASP A 5 11.81 17.62 2.96
N THR A 6 10.51 17.87 2.77
CA THR A 6 9.41 17.27 3.55
C THR A 6 9.27 15.76 3.29
N LEU A 7 9.50 15.30 2.06
CA LEU A 7 9.44 13.87 1.72
C LEU A 7 10.61 13.08 2.33
N ARG A 8 11.81 13.68 2.43
CA ARG A 8 12.99 13.04 3.04
C ARG A 8 12.85 12.79 4.55
N SER A 9 12.02 13.57 5.25
CA SER A 9 11.72 13.37 6.68
C SER A 9 10.42 12.60 6.91
N GLN A 10 9.69 12.27 5.85
CA GLN A 10 8.40 11.61 5.93
C GLN A 10 8.60 10.11 6.17
N ARG A 11 7.96 9.59 7.22
CA ARG A 11 7.88 8.15 7.44
C ARG A 11 6.86 7.54 6.47
N PHE A 12 7.27 6.50 5.76
CA PHE A 12 6.40 5.71 4.89
C PHE A 12 6.16 4.33 5.46
N TYR A 13 5.01 3.77 5.07
CA TYR A 13 4.52 2.48 5.53
C TYR A 13 4.13 1.60 4.35
N HIS A 14 4.32 0.29 4.52
CA HIS A 14 3.85 -0.74 3.60
C HIS A 14 3.08 -1.80 4.39
N GLY A 15 1.77 -1.89 4.14
CA GLY A 15 0.91 -2.93 4.69
C GLY A 15 0.90 -4.18 3.82
N THR A 16 1.18 -5.34 4.41
CA THR A 16 1.23 -6.62 3.68
C THR A 16 1.00 -7.82 4.60
N LYS A 17 0.82 -9.00 4.03
CA LYS A 17 0.86 -10.30 4.75
C LYS A 17 2.17 -11.07 4.50
N ALA A 18 3.11 -10.44 3.80
CA ALA A 18 4.48 -10.92 3.74
C ALA A 18 5.11 -10.84 5.15
N ASP A 19 5.93 -11.82 5.46
CA ASP A 19 6.71 -11.88 6.70
C ASP A 19 8.12 -11.49 6.31
N LEU A 20 8.43 -10.23 6.58
CA LEU A 20 9.67 -9.54 6.23
C LEU A 20 10.43 -9.16 7.50
N GLU A 21 11.74 -9.12 7.39
CA GLU A 21 12.66 -8.72 8.45
C GLU A 21 13.27 -7.34 8.16
N LEU A 22 13.90 -6.75 9.17
CA LEU A 22 14.64 -5.51 9.02
C LEU A 22 15.76 -5.68 7.98
N GLY A 23 15.81 -4.78 6.99
CA GLY A 23 16.79 -4.81 5.91
C GLY A 23 16.32 -5.56 4.66
N ASP A 24 15.19 -6.28 4.73
CA ASP A 24 14.58 -6.91 3.56
C ASP A 24 14.17 -5.86 2.52
N VAL A 25 14.08 -6.33 1.27
CA VAL A 25 13.75 -5.52 0.11
C VAL A 25 12.46 -6.02 -0.52
N ILE A 26 11.49 -5.14 -0.66
CA ILE A 26 10.21 -5.39 -1.31
C ILE A 26 10.35 -4.94 -2.76
N GLU A 27 10.50 -5.90 -3.67
CA GLU A 27 10.65 -5.64 -5.10
C GLU A 27 9.28 -5.57 -5.80
N PRO A 28 9.16 -4.81 -6.90
CA PRO A 28 8.05 -4.98 -7.82
C PRO A 28 8.14 -6.36 -8.50
N GLY A 29 7.01 -6.88 -8.95
CA GLY A 29 6.93 -8.14 -9.69
C GLY A 29 6.48 -9.37 -8.88
N TYR A 30 6.20 -9.22 -7.59
CA TYR A 30 5.37 -10.19 -6.86
C TYR A 30 3.91 -10.10 -7.33
N ALA A 31 3.11 -11.16 -7.06
CA ALA A 31 1.70 -11.18 -7.45
C ALA A 31 0.96 -10.01 -6.78
N SER A 32 0.35 -9.13 -7.58
CA SER A 32 -0.42 -7.98 -7.05
C SER A 32 -1.51 -8.45 -6.09
N ASN A 33 -1.73 -7.69 -5.01
CA ASN A 33 -2.83 -7.92 -4.06
C ASN A 33 -4.20 -7.67 -4.70
N TYR A 34 -4.25 -6.99 -5.85
CA TYR A 34 -5.47 -6.65 -6.58
C TYR A 34 -5.45 -7.24 -8.00
N GLY A 35 -6.56 -7.84 -8.44
CA GLY A 35 -6.72 -8.34 -9.82
C GLY A 35 -6.04 -9.68 -10.14
N ALA A 36 -5.82 -9.94 -11.43
CA ALA A 36 -5.45 -11.24 -11.99
C ALA A 36 -3.96 -11.62 -11.86
N LYS A 37 -3.40 -11.75 -10.63
CA LYS A 37 -2.06 -12.33 -10.34
C LYS A 37 -0.92 -11.91 -11.30
N LYS A 38 -1.00 -10.73 -11.93
CA LYS A 38 0.06 -10.21 -12.80
C LYS A 38 1.24 -9.82 -11.92
N LYS A 39 2.45 -9.87 -12.49
CA LYS A 39 3.63 -9.26 -11.86
C LYS A 39 3.29 -7.78 -11.66
N ALA A 40 3.17 -7.34 -10.41
CA ALA A 40 2.89 -5.94 -10.11
C ALA A 40 4.00 -5.08 -10.69
N ALA A 41 3.67 -4.06 -11.48
CA ALA A 41 4.68 -3.15 -12.03
C ALA A 41 5.23 -2.22 -10.94
N TYR A 42 4.50 -2.13 -9.83
CA TYR A 42 4.73 -1.18 -8.75
C TYR A 42 4.70 -1.85 -7.38
N VAL A 43 5.40 -1.21 -6.43
CA VAL A 43 5.21 -1.43 -5.00
C VAL A 43 4.55 -0.19 -4.41
N TYR A 44 3.58 -0.40 -3.54
CA TYR A 44 2.78 0.67 -2.95
C TYR A 44 3.30 1.03 -1.55
N LEU A 45 3.26 2.31 -1.22
CA LEU A 45 3.63 2.85 0.09
C LEU A 45 2.75 4.04 0.43
N THR A 46 2.61 4.35 1.71
CA THR A 46 1.79 5.48 2.17
C THR A 46 2.45 6.21 3.32
N ALA A 47 2.16 7.50 3.45
CA ALA A 47 2.57 8.32 4.59
C ALA A 47 1.52 8.36 5.72
N THR A 48 0.45 7.56 5.65
CA THR A 48 -0.58 7.46 6.70
C THR A 48 -0.68 6.02 7.22
N LEU A 49 -0.87 5.87 8.54
CA LEU A 49 -1.01 4.54 9.13
C LEU A 49 -2.34 3.89 8.72
N ASP A 50 -3.41 4.66 8.63
CA ASP A 50 -4.75 4.21 8.19
C ASP A 50 -4.72 3.51 6.82
N ALA A 51 -4.09 4.12 5.81
CA ALA A 51 -3.95 3.49 4.51
C ALA A 51 -3.05 2.24 4.54
N ALA A 52 -2.05 2.21 5.44
CA ALA A 52 -1.20 1.03 5.61
C ALA A 52 -1.95 -0.12 6.29
N THR A 53 -2.83 0.19 7.24
CA THR A 53 -3.75 -0.75 7.89
C THR A 53 -4.63 -1.44 6.84
N TRP A 54 -5.25 -0.67 5.95
CA TRP A 54 -6.00 -1.24 4.82
C TRP A 54 -5.13 -2.14 3.94
N GLY A 55 -3.90 -1.72 3.63
CA GLY A 55 -2.94 -2.54 2.89
C GLY A 55 -2.65 -3.88 3.55
N ALA A 56 -2.45 -3.90 4.87
CA ALA A 56 -2.16 -5.10 5.64
C ALA A 56 -3.37 -6.06 5.71
N GLU A 57 -4.57 -5.52 5.88
CA GLU A 57 -5.79 -6.31 6.06
C GLU A 57 -6.35 -6.87 4.75
N LEU A 58 -6.20 -6.11 3.65
CA LEU A 58 -6.69 -6.47 2.31
C LEU A 58 -5.65 -7.23 1.48
N ALA A 59 -4.39 -7.28 1.92
CA ALA A 59 -3.36 -8.06 1.24
C ALA A 59 -3.78 -9.53 1.07
N LEU A 60 -3.32 -10.14 -0.03
CA LEU A 60 -3.59 -11.54 -0.33
C LEU A 60 -2.75 -12.46 0.57
N GLY A 61 -3.31 -13.64 0.86
CA GLY A 61 -2.69 -14.66 1.69
C GLY A 61 -3.38 -14.84 3.04
N ASP A 62 -2.98 -15.92 3.72
CA ASP A 62 -3.62 -16.40 4.95
C ASP A 62 -2.85 -16.01 6.22
N ARG A 63 -1.72 -15.31 6.08
CA ARG A 63 -0.94 -14.80 7.21
C ARG A 63 -1.60 -13.56 7.82
N PRO A 64 -1.31 -13.24 9.10
CA PRO A 64 -1.71 -11.97 9.68
C PRO A 64 -1.15 -10.79 8.88
N GLY A 65 -1.93 -9.71 8.80
CA GLY A 65 -1.45 -8.45 8.26
C GLY A 65 -0.34 -7.88 9.14
N ARG A 66 0.63 -7.22 8.50
CA ARG A 66 1.77 -6.54 9.11
C ARG A 66 1.96 -5.20 8.44
N ILE A 67 2.48 -4.22 9.19
CA ILE A 67 2.79 -2.89 8.69
C ILE A 67 4.28 -2.64 8.89
N TYR A 68 4.99 -2.45 7.79
CA TYR A 68 6.43 -2.15 7.81
C TYR A 68 6.68 -0.67 7.61
N VAL A 69 7.66 -0.13 8.34
CA VAL A 69 8.26 1.16 8.03
C VAL A 69 9.26 0.93 6.90
N VAL A 70 9.15 1.72 5.84
CA VAL A 70 9.92 1.51 4.61
C VAL A 70 10.56 2.79 4.10
N GLU A 71 11.68 2.62 3.40
CA GLU A 71 12.33 3.67 2.64
C GLU A 71 12.32 3.33 1.15
N PRO A 72 11.83 4.23 0.28
CA PRO A 72 11.92 4.02 -1.16
C PRO A 72 13.38 4.14 -1.61
N THR A 73 13.82 3.22 -2.47
CA THR A 73 15.18 3.25 -3.03
C THR A 73 15.29 4.08 -4.31
N GLY A 74 14.16 4.56 -4.83
CA GLY A 74 14.04 5.40 -6.01
C GLY A 74 12.86 6.39 -5.92
N PRO A 75 12.49 7.06 -7.01
CA PRO A 75 11.38 8.00 -7.04
C PRO A 75 10.04 7.34 -6.71
N ILE A 76 9.16 8.10 -6.08
CA ILE A 76 7.77 7.74 -5.80
C ILE A 76 6.83 8.68 -6.57
N GLU A 77 5.67 8.18 -6.97
CA GLU A 77 4.60 8.97 -7.59
C GLU A 77 3.29 8.75 -6.85
N ASP A 78 2.36 9.70 -6.94
CA ASP A 78 1.02 9.57 -6.36
C ASP A 78 0.32 8.32 -6.90
N ASP A 79 -0.36 7.58 -6.02
CA ASP A 79 -1.13 6.40 -6.43
C ASP A 79 -2.37 6.85 -7.22
N PRO A 80 -2.47 6.54 -8.53
CA PRO A 80 -3.60 6.94 -9.35
C PRO A 80 -4.87 6.18 -8.99
N ASN A 81 -4.83 5.15 -8.13
CA ASN A 81 -6.02 4.46 -7.63
C ASN A 81 -6.72 5.22 -6.51
N LEU A 82 -6.00 6.11 -5.82
CA LEU A 82 -6.49 6.82 -4.62
C LEU A 82 -6.46 8.33 -4.77
N THR A 83 -5.66 8.85 -5.70
CA THR A 83 -5.51 10.28 -5.99
C THR A 83 -6.55 10.74 -6.99
N ASP A 84 -7.19 11.88 -6.73
CA ASP A 84 -8.21 12.50 -7.60
C ASP A 84 -9.40 11.60 -7.97
N LYS A 85 -9.74 10.62 -7.12
CA LYS A 85 -10.90 9.75 -7.31
C LYS A 85 -12.15 10.27 -6.61
N ARG A 86 -12.16 10.19 -5.28
CA ARG A 86 -13.30 10.60 -4.46
C ARG A 86 -13.16 12.03 -3.95
N PHE A 87 -11.92 12.47 -3.74
CA PHE A 87 -11.56 13.80 -3.25
C PHE A 87 -10.42 14.36 -4.12
N PRO A 88 -10.32 15.68 -4.28
CA PRO A 88 -9.20 16.31 -4.97
C PRO A 88 -7.86 16.04 -4.26
N GLY A 89 -6.82 15.77 -5.04
CA GLY A 89 -5.46 15.49 -4.58
C GLY A 89 -5.30 14.10 -3.95
N ASN A 90 -4.25 13.96 -3.13
CA ASN A 90 -3.85 12.71 -2.47
C ASN A 90 -4.01 12.79 -0.93
N PRO A 91 -5.25 12.81 -0.39
CA PRO A 91 -5.48 12.99 1.04
C PRO A 91 -4.98 11.81 1.88
N THR A 92 -4.96 10.60 1.32
CA THR A 92 -4.44 9.40 1.98
C THR A 92 -2.91 9.31 1.93
N LYS A 93 -2.27 10.24 1.21
CA LYS A 93 -0.82 10.26 0.95
C LYS A 93 -0.31 8.89 0.52
N SER A 94 -1.00 8.31 -0.46
CA SER A 94 -0.68 7.00 -1.02
C SER A 94 0.10 7.14 -2.30
N TYR A 95 1.15 6.35 -2.43
CA TYR A 95 2.14 6.46 -3.49
C TYR A 95 2.44 5.07 -4.06
N ARG A 96 3.09 5.06 -5.23
CA ARG A 96 3.64 3.86 -5.85
C ARG A 96 5.04 4.13 -6.39
N THR A 97 5.86 3.09 -6.49
CA THR A 97 7.21 3.15 -7.08
C THR A 97 7.54 1.90 -7.88
N ARG A 98 8.37 2.05 -8.92
CA ARG A 98 8.93 0.94 -9.70
C ARG A 98 10.25 0.45 -9.13
N ASP A 99 10.83 1.18 -8.18
CA ASP A 99 12.04 0.79 -7.48
C ASP A 99 11.69 0.04 -6.19
N PRO A 100 12.58 -0.81 -5.67
CA PRO A 100 12.29 -1.53 -4.44
C PRO A 100 12.12 -0.63 -3.21
N LEU A 101 11.40 -1.14 -2.20
CA LEU A 101 11.32 -0.54 -0.88
C LEU A 101 12.22 -1.32 0.09
N ARG A 102 13.00 -0.63 0.92
CA ARG A 102 13.76 -1.26 2.00
C ARG A 102 12.97 -1.21 3.29
N VAL A 103 12.84 -2.34 3.99
CA VAL A 103 12.26 -2.40 5.33
C VAL A 103 13.24 -1.82 6.35
N THR A 104 12.82 -0.79 7.08
CA THR A 104 13.60 -0.12 8.13
C THR A 104 12.98 -0.27 9.52
N GLY A 105 11.83 -0.93 9.62
CA GLY A 105 11.22 -1.33 10.88
C GLY A 105 9.84 -1.96 10.69
N GLU A 106 9.21 -2.35 11.78
CA GLU A 106 7.83 -2.85 11.83
C GLU A 106 7.03 -2.01 12.83
N VAL A 107 5.79 -1.68 12.49
CA VAL A 107 4.83 -1.08 13.42
C VAL A 107 4.04 -2.22 14.05
N THR A 108 4.15 -2.35 15.37
CA THR A 108 3.49 -3.43 16.13
C THR A 108 2.27 -2.95 16.91
N ASP A 109 2.13 -1.65 17.12
CA ASP A 109 1.11 -0.97 17.92
C ASP A 109 0.07 -0.26 17.03
N TRP A 110 -0.48 -0.98 16.06
CA TRP A 110 -1.56 -0.48 15.22
C TRP A 110 -2.88 -1.19 15.54
N GLU A 111 -3.97 -0.45 15.41
CA GLU A 111 -5.33 -0.96 15.56
C GLU A 111 -5.92 -1.22 14.17
N GLY A 112 -6.47 -2.42 13.99
CA GLY A 112 -7.17 -2.79 12.76
C GLY A 112 -8.57 -2.17 12.69
N HIS A 113 -9.16 -2.23 11.51
CA HIS A 113 -10.56 -1.82 11.33
C HIS A 113 -11.52 -2.80 12.00
N SER A 114 -12.74 -2.32 12.27
CA SER A 114 -13.79 -3.22 12.77
C SER A 114 -14.10 -4.33 11.75
N PRO A 115 -14.53 -5.52 12.20
CA PRO A 115 -14.95 -6.58 11.29
C PRO A 115 -16.00 -6.11 10.27
N GLU A 116 -16.93 -5.25 10.69
CA GLU A 116 -17.97 -4.70 9.83
C GLU A 116 -17.41 -3.80 8.72
N GLU A 117 -16.43 -2.95 9.04
CA GLU A 117 -15.74 -2.09 8.06
C GLU A 117 -14.94 -2.91 7.05
N LEU A 118 -14.23 -3.93 7.55
CA LEU A 118 -13.44 -4.85 6.71
C LEU A 118 -14.32 -5.61 5.72
N ASP A 119 -15.43 -6.17 6.18
CA ASP A 119 -16.35 -6.92 5.33
C ASP A 119 -17.02 -6.00 4.31
N ALA A 120 -17.45 -4.80 4.72
CA ALA A 120 -18.02 -3.83 3.80
C ALA A 120 -17.02 -3.42 2.68
N MET A 121 -15.74 -3.28 3.02
CA MET A 121 -14.69 -2.95 2.05
C MET A 121 -14.41 -4.12 1.10
N ARG A 122 -14.30 -5.36 1.62
CA ARG A 122 -14.11 -6.56 0.79
C ARG A 122 -15.25 -6.73 -0.21
N ASP A 123 -16.49 -6.57 0.26
CA ASP A 123 -17.68 -6.60 -0.59
C ASP A 123 -17.65 -5.50 -1.67
N HIS A 124 -17.16 -4.31 -1.32
CA HIS A 124 -16.99 -3.23 -2.29
C HIS A 124 -15.98 -3.59 -3.38
N LEU A 125 -14.83 -4.14 -2.99
CA LEU A 125 -13.78 -4.57 -3.91
C LEU A 125 -14.25 -5.70 -4.84
N GLU A 126 -14.97 -6.69 -4.32
CA GLU A 126 -15.54 -7.76 -5.14
C GLU A 126 -16.58 -7.23 -6.15
N ARG A 127 -17.41 -6.24 -5.77
CA ARG A 127 -18.31 -5.56 -6.70
C ARG A 127 -17.57 -4.79 -7.80
N LEU A 128 -16.45 -4.14 -7.48
CA LEU A 128 -15.62 -3.45 -8.49
C LEU A 128 -15.00 -4.45 -9.46
N LYS A 129 -14.45 -5.54 -8.95
CA LYS A 129 -13.88 -6.64 -9.75
C LYS A 129 -14.92 -7.27 -10.67
N ALA A 130 -16.13 -7.53 -10.17
CA ALA A 130 -17.24 -8.06 -10.99
C ALA A 130 -17.64 -7.11 -12.14
N ARG A 131 -17.35 -5.81 -12.02
CA ARG A 131 -17.57 -4.79 -13.07
C ARG A 131 -16.36 -4.60 -13.99
N GLY A 132 -15.29 -5.38 -13.81
CA GLY A 132 -14.05 -5.26 -14.56
C GLY A 132 -13.21 -4.02 -14.21
N ILE A 133 -13.47 -3.39 -13.06
CA ILE A 133 -12.67 -2.27 -12.55
C ILE A 133 -11.53 -2.88 -11.73
N GLU A 134 -10.33 -2.90 -12.31
CA GLU A 134 -9.11 -3.37 -11.66
C GLU A 134 -8.21 -2.18 -11.27
N ALA A 135 -7.18 -2.46 -10.46
CA ALA A 135 -6.15 -1.48 -10.13
C ALA A 135 -5.41 -1.01 -11.40
N ILE A 136 -5.13 0.30 -11.44
CA ILE A 136 -4.36 0.92 -12.50
C ILE A 136 -2.87 0.62 -12.23
N GLU A 137 -2.29 -0.21 -13.10
CA GLU A 137 -0.91 -0.73 -13.02
C GLU A 137 -0.03 -0.23 -14.21
N ASP A 138 -0.54 0.70 -15.01
CA ASP A 138 0.17 1.32 -16.16
C ASP A 138 1.25 2.32 -15.71
#